data_AF-A0A526S434-F1
#
_entry.id   AF-A0A526S434-F1
#
_cell.length_a   1.000
_cell.length_b   1.000
_cell.length_c   1.000
_cell.angle_alpha   90.00
_cell.angle_beta   90.00
_cell.angle_gamma   90.00
#
_symmetry.space_group_name_H-M   'P 1'
#
loop_
_entity.id
_entity.type
_entity.pdbx_description
1 polymer ?
#
loop_
_entity_poly.entity_id
_entity_poly.type
_entity_poly.pdbx_seq_one_letter_code
_entity_poly.pdbx_strand_id
1 'polypeptide(L)'
;KVIVVGDASMSPYEIAHPGGSVEHWNPEAGSVWLARLLQQWPNAIWLNPESQKNWGYTHSIGMIRDIFGGRMFPLTLAGLEAATKQLSRRH
;
A
#
# COMPACT_ATOMS: atom_id res chain seq x y z
N LYS A 1 -0.61 10.50 11.22
CA LYS A 1 -1.46 9.81 10.22
C LYS A 1 -0.74 9.89 8.89
N VAL A 2 -0.83 8.88 8.03
CA VAL A 2 -0.18 8.87 6.71
C VAL A 2 -1.19 8.40 5.67
N ILE A 3 -1.15 9.03 4.49
CA ILE A 3 -1.90 8.58 3.31
C ILE A 3 -0.85 8.35 2.24
N VAL A 4 -0.73 7.11 1.78
CA VAL A 4 0.08 6.77 0.61
C VAL A 4 -0.85 6.73 -0.60
N VAL A 5 -0.39 7.24 -1.75
CA VAL A 5 -1.17 7.23 -3.00
C VAL A 5 -0.30 6.61 -4.09
N GLY A 6 -0.80 5.57 -4.75
CA GLY A 6 -0.09 4.87 -5.82
C GLY A 6 -0.89 3.68 -6.36
N ASP A 7 -0.63 3.28 -7.61
CA ASP A 7 -1.35 2.18 -8.29
C ASP A 7 -1.11 0.78 -7.69
N ALA A 8 -0.10 0.66 -6.82
CA ALA A 8 0.38 -0.60 -6.27
C ALA A 8 0.73 -1.65 -7.36
N SER A 9 0.98 -1.19 -8.59
CA SER A 9 1.31 -2.01 -9.74
C SER A 9 2.80 -1.96 -10.01
N MET A 10 3.53 -2.91 -9.44
CA MET A 10 4.97 -3.08 -9.62
C MET A 10 5.34 -4.56 -9.72
N SER A 11 6.61 -4.84 -10.03
CA SER A 11 7.12 -6.20 -9.90
C SER A 11 6.99 -6.68 -8.44
N PRO A 12 6.47 -7.89 -8.17
CA PRO A 12 6.44 -8.45 -6.82
C PRO A 12 7.81 -8.48 -6.12
N TYR A 13 8.90 -8.55 -6.91
CA TYR A 13 10.26 -8.54 -6.40
C TYR A 13 10.63 -7.21 -5.72
N GLU A 14 10.11 -6.07 -6.19
CA GLU A 14 10.32 -4.75 -5.57
C GLU A 14 9.82 -4.73 -4.12
N ILE A 15 8.78 -5.52 -3.82
CA ILE A 15 8.17 -5.63 -2.49
C ILE A 15 8.88 -6.72 -1.66
N ALA A 16 9.15 -7.88 -2.25
CA ALA A 16 9.55 -9.08 -1.52
C ALA A 16 11.07 -9.24 -1.32
N HIS A 17 11.92 -8.66 -2.17
CA HIS A 17 13.35 -9.00 -2.20
C HIS A 17 14.27 -7.78 -2.06
N PRO A 18 15.39 -7.90 -1.31
CA PRO A 18 16.53 -7.01 -1.47
C PRO A 18 17.04 -7.03 -2.92
N GLY A 19 17.48 -5.89 -3.44
CA GLY A 19 17.89 -5.72 -4.84
C GLY A 19 16.74 -5.84 -5.85
N GLY A 20 15.49 -5.93 -5.39
CA GLY A 20 14.31 -6.07 -6.26
C GLY A 20 13.88 -4.76 -6.93
N SER A 21 14.44 -3.61 -6.55
CA SER A 21 14.17 -2.33 -7.20
C SER A 21 14.78 -2.29 -8.60
N VAL A 22 13.98 -1.87 -9.59
CA VAL A 22 14.37 -1.81 -11.01
C VAL A 22 15.41 -0.73 -11.27
N GLU A 23 15.44 0.33 -10.46
CA GLU A 23 16.28 1.50 -10.72
C GLU A 23 17.61 1.49 -9.93
N HIS A 24 17.65 0.91 -8.72
CA HIS A 24 18.85 0.90 -7.87
C HIS A 24 18.89 -0.33 -6.95
N TRP A 25 20.08 -0.84 -6.63
CA TRP A 25 20.22 -1.91 -5.64
C TRP A 25 19.80 -1.43 -4.24
N ASN A 26 18.68 -1.95 -3.74
CA ASN A 26 18.19 -1.71 -2.38
C ASN A 26 18.66 -2.81 -1.42
N PRO A 27 19.33 -2.49 -0.29
CA PRO A 27 19.81 -3.50 0.65
C PRO A 27 18.68 -4.22 1.41
N GLU A 28 17.46 -3.68 1.40
CA GLU A 28 16.30 -4.20 2.12
C GLU A 28 15.06 -4.20 1.24
N ALA A 29 14.21 -5.20 1.37
CA ALA A 29 12.98 -5.35 0.60
C ALA A 29 11.99 -4.20 0.86
N GLY A 30 11.17 -3.83 -0.14
CA GLY A 30 10.17 -2.76 0.01
C GLY A 30 9.18 -3.02 1.16
N SER A 31 8.80 -4.28 1.38
CA SER A 31 7.96 -4.70 2.51
C SER A 31 8.54 -4.31 3.88
N VAL A 32 9.87 -4.31 4.05
CA VAL A 32 10.52 -3.89 5.30
C VAL A 32 10.30 -2.41 5.56
N TRP A 33 10.43 -1.58 4.53
CA TRP A 33 10.19 -0.13 4.63
C TRP A 33 8.73 0.18 4.91
N LEU A 34 7.81 -0.51 4.23
CA LEU A 34 6.37 -0.38 4.48
C LEU A 34 6.01 -0.81 5.92
N ALA A 35 6.59 -1.90 6.43
CA ALA A 35 6.38 -2.32 7.81
C ALA A 35 6.86 -1.26 8.82
N ARG A 36 8.03 -0.66 8.59
CA ARG A 36 8.54 0.46 9.42
C ARG A 36 7.63 1.68 9.38
N LEU A 37 7.12 2.03 8.20
CA LEU A 37 6.14 3.12 8.04
C LEU A 37 4.89 2.84 8.88
N LEU A 38 4.36 1.62 8.84
CA LEU A 38 3.17 1.25 9.60
C LEU A 38 3.42 1.18 11.12
N GLN A 39 4.64 0.84 11.55
CA GLN A 39 5.05 0.91 12.96
C GLN A 39 5.11 2.36 13.45
N GLN A 40 5.72 3.25 12.66
CA GLN A 40 5.87 4.66 13.02
C GLN A 40 4.53 5.42 12.95
N TRP A 41 3.69 5.09 11.98
CA TRP A 41 2.36 5.68 11.81
C TRP A 41 1.29 4.59 11.75
N PRO A 42 0.81 4.11 12.91
CA PRO A 42 -0.24 3.09 12.98
C PRO A 42 -1.52 3.51 12.25
N ASN A 43 -1.81 4.82 12.19
CA ASN A 43 -2.89 5.40 11.41
C ASN A 43 -2.44 5.74 9.99
N ALA A 44 -2.25 4.70 9.18
CA ALA A 44 -1.90 4.80 7.76
C ALA A 44 -2.91 4.08 6.87
N ILE A 45 -3.09 4.59 5.65
CA ILE A 45 -3.89 3.98 4.58
C ILE A 45 -3.15 4.07 3.25
N TRP A 46 -3.60 3.28 2.27
CA TRP A 46 -3.19 3.40 0.87
C TRP A 46 -4.40 3.75 0.00
N LEU A 47 -4.27 4.76 -0.86
CA LEU A 47 -5.24 5.09 -1.89
C LEU A 47 -4.72 4.62 -3.24
N ASN A 48 -5.47 3.71 -3.86
CA ASN A 48 -5.08 3.12 -5.13
C ASN A 48 -5.96 3.67 -6.28
N PRO A 49 -5.39 4.40 -7.26
CA PRO A 49 -6.10 4.89 -8.44
C PRO A 49 -6.49 3.79 -9.44
N GLU A 50 -5.89 2.61 -9.37
CA GLU A 50 -6.29 1.48 -10.21
C GLU A 50 -7.73 1.07 -9.95
N SER A 51 -8.42 0.70 -11.02
CA SER A 51 -9.79 0.22 -10.94
C SER A 51 -9.86 -1.01 -10.03
N GLN A 52 -10.75 -1.01 -9.04
CA GLN A 52 -10.86 -2.11 -8.06
C GLN A 52 -11.09 -3.48 -8.69
N LYS A 53 -11.78 -3.54 -9.85
CA LYS A 53 -11.95 -4.76 -10.63
C LYS A 53 -10.61 -5.39 -11.06
N ASN A 54 -9.56 -4.58 -11.14
CA ASN A 54 -8.23 -5.01 -11.55
C ASN A 54 -7.35 -5.47 -10.39
N TRP A 55 -7.73 -5.20 -9.14
CA TRP A 55 -6.88 -5.49 -7.98
C TRP A 55 -6.60 -6.98 -7.78
N GLY A 56 -7.47 -7.85 -8.30
CA GLY A 56 -7.26 -9.29 -8.28
C GLY A 56 -6.30 -9.82 -9.35
N TYR A 57 -6.00 -9.05 -10.39
CA TYR A 57 -5.13 -9.49 -11.50
C TYR A 57 -3.66 -9.21 -11.22
N THR A 58 -3.35 -8.17 -10.44
CA THR A 58 -1.98 -7.76 -10.15
C THR A 58 -1.57 -8.24 -8.76
N HIS A 59 -0.61 -9.17 -8.68
CA HIS A 59 -0.16 -9.77 -7.42
C HIS A 59 0.37 -8.71 -6.42
N SER A 60 1.14 -7.72 -6.88
CA SER A 60 1.67 -6.65 -6.01
C SER A 60 0.57 -5.82 -5.34
N ILE A 61 -0.57 -5.58 -6.01
CA ILE A 61 -1.73 -4.91 -5.40
C ILE A 61 -2.25 -5.73 -4.21
N GLY A 62 -2.33 -7.06 -4.35
CA GLY A 62 -2.68 -7.97 -3.26
C GLY A 62 -1.69 -7.87 -2.09
N MET A 63 -0.39 -7.93 -2.38
CA MET A 63 0.66 -7.80 -1.36
C MET A 63 0.57 -6.49 -0.59
N ILE A 64 0.41 -5.34 -1.28
CA ILE A 64 0.27 -4.04 -0.63
C ILE A 64 -0.98 -4.00 0.23
N ARG A 65 -2.11 -4.53 -0.25
CA ARG A 65 -3.35 -4.62 0.54
C ARG A 65 -3.15 -5.41 1.83
N ASP A 66 -2.44 -6.53 1.75
CA ASP A 66 -2.18 -7.39 2.91
C ASP A 66 -1.22 -6.73 3.89
N ILE A 67 -0.14 -6.09 3.42
CA ILE A 67 0.78 -5.30 4.24
C ILE A 67 0.03 -4.19 5.00
N PHE A 68 -0.87 -3.49 4.32
CA PHE A 68 -1.71 -2.45 4.94
C PHE A 68 -2.85 -3.02 5.79
N GLY A 69 -3.01 -4.34 5.91
CA GLY A 69 -4.05 -4.98 6.71
C GLY A 69 -5.46 -4.66 6.20
N GLY A 70 -5.64 -4.62 4.88
CA GLY A 70 -6.91 -4.28 4.23
C GLY A 70 -7.24 -2.78 4.20
N ARG A 71 -6.37 -1.90 4.70
CA ARG A 71 -6.57 -0.44 4.72
C ARG A 71 -6.16 0.24 3.41
N MET A 72 -6.50 -0.40 2.30
CA MET A 72 -6.31 0.13 0.95
C MET A 72 -7.68 0.44 0.32
N PHE A 73 -7.87 1.66 -0.14
CA PHE A 73 -9.15 2.17 -0.64
C PHE A 73 -9.00 2.66 -2.08
N PRO A 74 -10.04 2.60 -2.91
CA PRO A 74 -9.98 3.11 -4.27
C PRO A 74 -9.96 4.63 -4.26
N LEU A 75 -9.33 5.24 -5.27
CA LEU A 75 -9.37 6.70 -5.46
C LEU A 75 -10.70 7.13 -6.11
N THR A 76 -11.81 6.89 -5.41
CA THR A 76 -13.16 7.34 -5.75
C THR A 76 -13.74 8.13 -4.59
N LEU A 77 -14.84 8.86 -4.80
CA LEU A 77 -15.49 9.61 -3.71
C LEU A 77 -15.86 8.70 -2.52
N ALA A 78 -16.50 7.57 -2.78
CA ALA A 78 -16.85 6.58 -1.76
C ALA A 78 -15.59 5.97 -1.08
N GLY A 79 -14.51 5.77 -1.84
CA GLY A 79 -13.24 5.31 -1.29
C GLY A 79 -12.59 6.32 -0.37
N LEU A 80 -12.63 7.62 -0.73
CA LEU A 80 -12.12 8.72 0.11
C LEU A 80 -12.93 8.88 1.41
N GLU A 81 -14.25 8.71 1.35
CA GLU A 81 -15.10 8.69 2.54
C GLU A 81 -14.73 7.54 3.48
N ALA A 82 -14.60 6.32 2.94
CA ALA A 82 -14.20 5.14 3.70
C ALA A 82 -12.79 5.28 4.30
N ALA A 83 -11.84 5.78 3.51
CA ALA A 83 -10.48 6.11 3.94
C ALA A 83 -10.45 7.10 5.10
N THR A 84 -11.23 8.18 5.00
CA THR A 84 -11.32 9.21 6.04
C THR A 84 -11.93 8.63 7.32
N LYS A 85 -12.96 7.79 7.21
CA LYS A 85 -13.56 7.07 8.34
C LYS A 85 -12.57 6.09 8.99
N GLN A 86 -11.74 5.42 8.20
CA GLN A 86 -10.69 4.56 8.75
C GLN A 86 -9.65 5.36 9.53
N LEU A 87 -9.25 6.52 9.02
CA LEU A 87 -8.28 7.41 9.66
C LEU A 87 -8.83 8.18 10.88
N SER A 88 -10.14 8.28 11.05
CA SER A 88 -10.75 8.98 12.18
C SER A 88 -10.88 8.12 13.45
N ARG A 89 -10.76 6.79 13.32
CA ARG A 89 -10.67 5.87 14.46
C ARG A 89 -9.45 6.22 15.32
N ARG A 90 -9.66 6.55 16.59
CA ARG A 90 -8.58 6.71 17.58
C ARG A 90 -8.16 5.32 18.07
N HIS A 91 -6.87 5.04 17.99
CA HIS A 91 -6.24 3.98 18.79
C HIS A 91 -6.05 4.48 20.22
#